data_AF-A0A846H8W5-F1
#
_entry.id   AF-A0A846H8W5-F1
#
_cell.length_a   1.000
_cell.length_b   1.000
_cell.length_c   1.000
_cell.angle_alpha   90.00
_cell.angle_beta   90.00
_cell.angle_gamma   90.00
#
_symmetry.space_group_name_H-M   'P 1'
#
loop_
_entity.id
_entity.type
_entity.pdbx_description
1 polymer ?
#
loop_
_entity_poly.entity_id
_entity_poly.type
_entity_poly.pdbx_seq_one_letter_code
_entity_poly.pdbx_strand_id
1 'polypeptide(L)'
;MKKLLKTTSAMVMGLSLLAPLPTMAIDYTQKFAGTTTGSGTVNLETPTADIWDVISKYNQPREVPTGYTNPHQGTDIAAPYGTYVYPIERGWITYVSDSEHEVDIQLDINGDGIQNDNVYVRYDHLADIFVQVGNYVNTVTTIAYSGNEGGKVGAHLHFGVMKQDSANTGRPDYWVRNEPFYRTYPFEWNNGKKLDFISYSTWDGGKTAAFYAYAYDDTYGYGAIDNGDAVVFHRKSGTNAWAMKTATSGGGVYRYYADLSTIYPVGTQVDWMVRVVRSNIKNKPGVNYYWAFHNPKFAQPDFDPNSTSNQFDYFTNTRQ
;
A
#
# COMPACT_ATOMS: atom_id res chain seq x y z
N MET A 1 -73.52 -5.33 2.99
CA MET A 1 -72.38 -4.55 2.45
C MET A 1 -71.22 -4.65 3.46
N LYS A 2 -69.99 -4.97 3.03
CA LYS A 2 -68.77 -4.85 3.86
C LYS A 2 -67.84 -3.86 3.16
N LYS A 3 -67.41 -2.79 3.83
CA LYS A 3 -66.40 -1.86 3.31
C LYS A 3 -65.02 -2.47 3.49
N LEU A 4 -64.18 -2.46 2.45
CA LEU A 4 -62.74 -2.67 2.62
C LEU A 4 -62.14 -1.40 3.22
N LEU A 5 -61.36 -1.53 4.29
CA LEU A 5 -60.34 -0.52 4.61
C LEU A 5 -59.10 -0.85 3.76
N LYS A 6 -58.61 0.12 3.00
CA LYS A 6 -57.28 0.05 2.41
C LYS A 6 -56.26 0.55 3.43
N THR A 7 -55.42 -0.34 3.95
CA THR A 7 -54.22 0.04 4.72
C THR A 7 -53.16 0.55 3.75
N THR A 8 -53.04 1.87 3.63
CA THR A 8 -51.92 2.51 2.93
C THR A 8 -50.68 2.47 3.81
N SER A 9 -49.82 1.48 3.62
CA SER A 9 -48.49 1.47 4.23
C SER A 9 -47.65 2.63 3.69
N ALA A 10 -47.47 3.68 4.50
CA ALA A 10 -46.52 4.73 4.18
C ALA A 10 -45.10 4.17 4.32
N MET A 11 -44.43 3.95 3.20
CA MET A 11 -43.03 3.52 3.19
C MET A 11 -42.16 4.69 3.63
N VAL A 12 -41.77 4.71 4.91
CA VAL A 12 -40.85 5.71 5.47
C VAL A 12 -39.47 5.43 4.89
N MET A 13 -39.19 6.05 3.74
CA MET A 13 -37.88 6.02 3.11
C MET A 13 -36.94 6.89 3.95
N GLY A 14 -36.29 6.27 4.93
CA GLY A 14 -35.35 6.91 5.83
C GLY A 14 -34.13 7.43 5.06
N LEU A 15 -34.16 8.72 4.71
CA LEU A 15 -33.06 9.38 4.03
C LEU A 15 -31.91 9.57 5.02
N SER A 16 -31.03 8.57 5.12
CA SER A 16 -29.78 8.67 5.87
C SER A 16 -28.86 9.67 5.18
N LEU A 17 -28.87 10.93 5.65
CA LEU A 17 -27.80 11.87 5.32
C LEU A 17 -26.51 11.33 5.93
N LEU A 18 -25.68 10.68 5.10
CA LEU A 18 -24.26 10.51 5.41
C LEU A 18 -23.63 11.91 5.41
N ALA A 19 -23.58 12.54 6.59
CA ALA A 19 -22.64 13.61 6.82
C ALA A 19 -21.22 13.05 6.61
N PRO A 20 -20.33 13.73 5.86
CA PRO A 20 -18.96 13.28 5.75
C PRO A 20 -18.30 13.36 7.13
N LEU A 21 -18.01 12.20 7.72
CA LEU A 21 -17.25 12.12 8.97
C LEU A 21 -15.88 12.78 8.75
N PRO A 22 -15.39 13.62 9.68
CA PRO A 22 -14.10 14.28 9.53
C PRO A 22 -12.99 13.22 9.51
N THR A 23 -12.34 13.05 8.35
CA THR A 23 -11.30 12.05 8.09
C THR A 23 -9.97 12.41 8.75
N MET A 24 -9.95 12.40 10.08
CA MET A 24 -8.77 12.67 10.90
C MET A 24 -7.99 11.37 11.11
N ALA A 25 -6.77 11.29 10.57
CA ALA A 25 -5.84 10.24 10.99
C ALA A 25 -5.56 10.38 12.50
N ILE A 26 -5.56 9.26 13.21
CA ILE A 26 -5.23 9.19 14.63
C ILE A 26 -3.76 8.79 14.77
N ASP A 27 -3.05 9.36 15.75
CA ASP A 27 -1.67 9.00 16.05
C ASP A 27 -1.60 7.67 16.83
N TYR A 28 -0.72 6.76 16.40
CA TYR A 28 -0.47 5.48 17.07
C TYR A 28 1.00 5.06 16.96
N THR A 29 1.48 4.36 17.98
CA THR A 29 2.90 3.97 18.11
C THR A 29 3.12 2.55 17.58
N GLN A 30 3.72 2.43 16.39
CA GLN A 30 4.28 1.16 15.88
C GLN A 30 5.75 1.37 15.47
N LYS A 31 6.58 0.34 15.65
CA LYS A 31 8.06 0.38 15.52
C LYS A 31 8.50 -0.45 14.30
N PHE A 32 9.14 0.17 13.31
CA PHE A 32 9.16 -0.34 11.87
C PHE A 32 10.73 -0.23 11.68
N ALA A 33 11.39 -1.31 11.26
CA ALA A 33 12.80 -1.36 10.88
C ALA A 33 13.02 -2.40 9.77
N GLY A 34 13.71 -2.03 8.68
CA GLY A 34 14.19 -3.03 7.71
C GLY A 34 14.84 -2.42 6.46
N THR A 35 16.17 -2.35 6.46
CA THR A 35 16.97 -2.05 5.25
C THR A 35 16.69 -3.07 4.16
N THR A 36 16.06 -2.63 3.07
CA THR A 36 15.73 -3.47 1.91
C THR A 36 16.88 -3.48 0.92
N THR A 37 17.52 -4.63 0.75
CA THR A 37 18.42 -4.86 -0.39
C THR A 37 17.63 -5.01 -1.68
N GLY A 38 18.17 -4.48 -2.79
CA GLY A 38 17.63 -4.74 -4.14
C GLY A 38 16.80 -3.60 -4.76
N SER A 39 16.52 -3.79 -6.04
CA SER A 39 15.50 -3.10 -6.83
C SER A 39 14.23 -3.94 -6.73
N GLY A 40 13.05 -3.35 -6.53
CA GLY A 40 11.85 -4.12 -6.19
C GLY A 40 10.57 -3.59 -6.83
N THR A 41 9.82 -4.48 -7.48
CA THR A 41 8.45 -4.20 -7.90
C THR A 41 7.51 -4.62 -6.78
N VAL A 42 6.74 -3.67 -6.24
CA VAL A 42 5.42 -3.98 -5.69
C VAL A 42 4.44 -3.40 -6.69
N ASN A 43 4.07 -4.19 -7.69
CA ASN A 43 2.88 -3.89 -8.46
C ASN A 43 1.70 -4.42 -7.66
N LEU A 44 0.67 -3.61 -7.50
CA LEU A 44 -0.54 -4.03 -6.81
C LEU A 44 -1.49 -4.63 -7.86
N GLU A 45 -1.15 -5.79 -8.42
CA GLU A 45 -1.98 -6.46 -9.42
C GLU A 45 -3.36 -6.84 -8.85
N THR A 46 -4.33 -7.20 -9.69
CA THR A 46 -5.70 -7.45 -9.24
C THR A 46 -5.79 -8.67 -8.30
N PRO A 47 -6.12 -8.49 -7.00
CA PRO A 47 -6.12 -9.59 -6.04
C PRO A 47 -7.42 -10.40 -6.07
N THR A 48 -8.37 -10.05 -6.94
CA THR A 48 -9.69 -10.70 -7.11
C THR A 48 -9.99 -10.95 -8.59
N ALA A 49 -10.80 -11.97 -8.91
CA ALA A 49 -11.19 -12.24 -10.31
C ALA A 49 -11.98 -11.09 -10.96
N ASP A 50 -12.86 -10.45 -10.18
CA ASP A 50 -13.70 -9.35 -10.63
C ASP A 50 -13.17 -8.00 -10.12
N ILE A 51 -13.45 -6.93 -10.88
CA ILE A 51 -13.06 -5.55 -10.53
C ILE A 51 -14.13 -4.96 -9.62
N TRP A 52 -13.80 -4.82 -8.35
CA TRP A 52 -14.66 -4.20 -7.34
C TRP A 52 -14.08 -2.87 -6.83
N ASP A 53 -14.90 -2.13 -6.09
CA ASP A 53 -14.50 -0.89 -5.42
C ASP A 53 -13.64 -1.15 -4.17
N VAL A 54 -12.65 -0.27 -3.94
CA VAL A 54 -11.95 -0.20 -2.65
C VAL A 54 -12.83 0.54 -1.64
N ILE A 55 -13.32 -0.19 -0.64
CA ILE A 55 -14.31 0.28 0.35
C ILE A 55 -13.67 0.82 1.64
N SER A 56 -12.44 0.40 1.97
CA SER A 56 -11.66 0.96 3.07
C SER A 56 -10.17 0.98 2.72
N LYS A 57 -9.50 2.10 2.98
CA LYS A 57 -8.08 2.34 2.66
C LYS A 57 -7.18 2.08 3.86
N TYR A 58 -5.89 1.92 3.61
CA TYR A 58 -4.88 1.91 4.67
C TYR A 58 -4.93 3.22 5.46
N ASN A 59 -4.75 3.13 6.77
CA ASN A 59 -4.86 4.22 7.74
C ASN A 59 -6.25 4.91 7.78
N GLN A 60 -7.30 4.33 7.18
CA GLN A 60 -8.64 4.89 7.24
C GLN A 60 -9.22 4.80 8.65
N PRO A 61 -9.67 5.91 9.27
CA PRO A 61 -10.43 5.87 10.51
C PRO A 61 -11.78 5.18 10.27
N ARG A 62 -12.13 4.20 11.11
CA ARG A 62 -13.39 3.44 10.99
C ARG A 62 -13.94 3.04 12.36
N GLU A 63 -15.26 3.06 12.49
CA GLU A 63 -15.92 2.36 13.60
C GLU A 63 -15.82 0.85 13.33
N VAL A 64 -15.38 0.08 14.34
CA VAL A 64 -15.08 -1.37 14.20
C VAL A 64 -15.55 -2.16 15.41
N PRO A 65 -15.87 -3.46 15.25
CA PRO A 65 -16.06 -4.36 16.37
C PRO A 65 -14.75 -4.53 17.17
N THR A 66 -14.89 -4.92 18.45
CA THR A 66 -13.75 -5.24 19.32
C THR A 66 -12.91 -6.37 18.72
N GLY A 67 -11.62 -6.10 18.46
CA GLY A 67 -10.67 -7.05 17.89
C GLY A 67 -10.07 -6.61 16.56
N TYR A 68 -10.77 -5.76 15.79
CA TYR A 68 -10.29 -5.27 14.48
C TYR A 68 -9.54 -3.94 14.60
N THR A 69 -8.71 -3.65 13.59
CA THR A 69 -7.77 -2.52 13.58
C THR A 69 -8.43 -1.17 13.24
N ASN A 70 -8.13 -0.15 14.04
CA ASN A 70 -8.50 1.26 13.79
C ASN A 70 -7.35 2.19 14.27
N PRO A 71 -6.78 3.07 13.41
CA PRO A 71 -7.07 3.19 11.98
C PRO A 71 -6.70 1.90 11.22
N HIS A 72 -7.32 1.73 10.07
CA HIS A 72 -7.30 0.49 9.31
C HIS A 72 -5.87 0.07 8.88
N GLN A 73 -5.48 -1.16 9.18
CA GLN A 73 -4.19 -1.73 8.75
C GLN A 73 -4.41 -2.71 7.61
N GLY A 74 -4.27 -2.25 6.36
CA GLY A 74 -4.52 -3.02 5.14
C GLY A 74 -5.42 -2.27 4.16
N THR A 75 -6.10 -2.97 3.25
CA THR A 75 -7.01 -2.37 2.27
C THR A 75 -8.17 -3.33 1.98
N ASP A 76 -9.40 -2.84 2.10
CA ASP A 76 -10.62 -3.61 1.93
C ASP A 76 -11.14 -3.39 0.50
N ILE A 77 -11.19 -4.45 -0.30
CA ILE A 77 -11.84 -4.50 -1.62
C ILE A 77 -13.18 -5.20 -1.42
N ALA A 78 -14.28 -4.58 -1.88
CA ALA A 78 -15.58 -5.24 -1.84
C ALA A 78 -15.49 -6.57 -2.60
N ALA A 79 -15.97 -7.67 -2.05
CA ALA A 79 -15.87 -8.97 -2.72
C ALA A 79 -17.00 -9.88 -2.22
N PRO A 80 -17.96 -10.27 -3.07
CA PRO A 80 -18.93 -11.30 -2.71
C PRO A 80 -18.24 -12.55 -2.19
N TYR A 81 -18.86 -13.22 -1.22
CA TYR A 81 -18.38 -14.49 -0.68
C TYR A 81 -18.22 -15.50 -1.83
N GLY A 82 -17.05 -16.10 -1.97
CA GLY A 82 -16.72 -16.99 -3.10
C GLY A 82 -16.07 -16.31 -4.32
N THR A 83 -15.61 -15.05 -4.22
CA THR A 83 -14.79 -14.44 -5.29
C THR A 83 -13.38 -15.05 -5.23
N TYR A 84 -12.83 -15.50 -6.36
CA TYR A 84 -11.44 -16.00 -6.41
C TYR A 84 -10.44 -14.91 -6.02
N VAL A 85 -9.45 -15.28 -5.20
CA VAL A 85 -8.36 -14.43 -4.71
C VAL A 85 -7.02 -14.81 -5.36
N TYR A 86 -6.20 -13.81 -5.67
CA TYR A 86 -4.90 -13.95 -6.35
C TYR A 86 -3.77 -13.16 -5.64
N PRO A 87 -2.51 -13.64 -5.71
CA PRO A 87 -1.33 -12.89 -5.33
C PRO A 87 -1.20 -11.57 -6.12
N ILE A 88 -0.84 -10.48 -5.44
CA ILE A 88 -0.51 -9.18 -6.08
C ILE A 88 0.84 -9.21 -6.81
N GLU A 89 1.73 -10.11 -6.39
CA GLU A 89 3.06 -10.35 -6.95
C GLU A 89 3.42 -11.82 -6.67
N ARG A 90 4.42 -12.38 -7.36
CA ARG A 90 4.90 -13.75 -7.13
C ARG A 90 5.66 -13.89 -5.81
N GLY A 91 5.68 -15.11 -5.25
CA GLY A 91 6.28 -15.36 -3.95
C GLY A 91 5.97 -16.73 -3.37
N TRP A 92 6.39 -16.97 -2.14
CA TRP A 92 6.19 -18.24 -1.41
C TRP A 92 5.14 -18.07 -0.31
N ILE A 93 4.17 -18.99 -0.25
CA ILE A 93 3.22 -19.06 0.86
C ILE A 93 4.00 -19.39 2.15
N THR A 94 3.96 -18.51 3.14
CA THR A 94 4.63 -18.67 4.44
C THR A 94 3.67 -18.93 5.59
N TYR A 95 2.39 -18.57 5.46
CA TYR A 95 1.35 -18.88 6.44
C TYR A 95 0.01 -19.21 5.77
N VAL A 96 -0.75 -20.12 6.39
CA VAL A 96 -2.12 -20.50 6.02
C VAL A 96 -2.87 -20.84 7.32
N SER A 97 -4.07 -20.31 7.51
CA SER A 97 -4.93 -20.65 8.65
C SER A 97 -6.41 -20.50 8.33
N ASP A 98 -7.11 -21.63 8.17
CA ASP A 98 -8.57 -21.66 7.98
C ASP A 98 -9.34 -21.12 9.21
N SER A 99 -8.72 -21.19 10.39
CA SER A 99 -9.32 -20.73 11.66
C SER A 99 -9.14 -19.23 11.93
N GLU A 100 -8.07 -18.62 11.42
CA GLU A 100 -7.91 -17.16 11.42
C GLU A 100 -8.54 -16.53 10.16
N HIS A 101 -8.72 -17.33 9.09
CA HIS A 101 -9.12 -16.92 7.73
C HIS A 101 -8.04 -16.13 6.97
N GLU A 102 -6.76 -16.48 7.21
CA GLU A 102 -5.59 -15.70 6.79
C GLU A 102 -4.59 -16.51 5.93
N VAL A 103 -3.92 -15.85 4.99
CA VAL A 103 -2.75 -16.35 4.22
C VAL A 103 -1.65 -15.28 4.19
N ASP A 104 -0.41 -15.65 4.54
CA ASP A 104 0.78 -14.81 4.31
C ASP A 104 1.60 -15.35 3.13
N ILE A 105 2.06 -14.45 2.25
CA ILE A 105 2.99 -14.74 1.14
C ILE A 105 4.24 -13.87 1.31
N GLN A 106 5.44 -14.46 1.29
CA GLN A 106 6.70 -13.74 1.15
C GLN A 106 6.96 -13.46 -0.33
N LEU A 107 7.14 -12.20 -0.71
CA LEU A 107 7.19 -11.77 -2.11
C LEU A 107 8.60 -11.84 -2.69
N ASP A 108 8.72 -12.30 -3.94
CA ASP A 108 9.92 -12.31 -4.77
C ASP A 108 9.98 -10.99 -5.58
N ILE A 109 10.08 -9.85 -4.86
CA ILE A 109 9.95 -8.51 -5.44
C ILE A 109 11.16 -8.10 -6.27
N ASN A 110 12.34 -8.61 -5.91
CA ASN A 110 13.58 -8.41 -6.66
C ASN A 110 13.63 -9.33 -7.90
N GLY A 111 13.02 -10.51 -7.77
CA GLY A 111 12.75 -11.41 -8.88
C GLY A 111 13.79 -12.48 -9.16
N ASP A 112 14.84 -12.61 -8.33
CA ASP A 112 15.91 -13.59 -8.45
C ASP A 112 15.51 -15.03 -8.08
N GLY A 113 14.32 -15.23 -7.50
CA GLY A 113 13.82 -16.54 -7.09
C GLY A 113 14.46 -17.07 -5.81
N ILE A 114 15.10 -16.21 -5.00
CA ILE A 114 15.63 -16.53 -3.67
C ILE A 114 14.66 -16.02 -2.61
N GLN A 115 14.27 -16.89 -1.67
CA GLN A 115 13.39 -16.52 -0.56
C GLN A 115 14.18 -15.74 0.52
N ASN A 116 14.55 -14.49 0.21
CA ASN A 116 15.36 -13.60 1.06
C ASN A 116 14.77 -12.19 1.25
N ASP A 117 13.87 -11.74 0.38
CA ASP A 117 13.22 -10.43 0.47
C ASP A 117 12.35 -10.34 1.74
N ASN A 118 12.64 -9.36 2.61
CA ASN A 118 11.76 -9.02 3.75
C ASN A 118 10.66 -8.07 3.28
N VAL A 119 9.78 -8.59 2.44
CA VAL A 119 8.48 -8.01 2.06
C VAL A 119 7.49 -9.16 1.91
N TYR A 120 6.33 -9.02 2.54
CA TYR A 120 5.26 -10.00 2.55
C TYR A 120 3.94 -9.34 2.14
N VAL A 121 2.91 -10.13 1.86
CA VAL A 121 1.51 -9.69 1.77
C VAL A 121 0.64 -10.66 2.58
N ARG A 122 -0.30 -10.10 3.35
CA ARG A 122 -1.36 -10.84 4.03
C ARG A 122 -2.68 -10.71 3.27
N TYR A 123 -3.48 -11.77 3.28
CA TYR A 123 -4.86 -11.82 2.81
C TYR A 123 -5.76 -12.41 3.89
N ASP A 124 -6.81 -11.67 4.28
CA ASP A 124 -7.67 -12.01 5.41
C ASP A 124 -9.15 -12.12 5.01
N HIS A 125 -9.95 -12.57 5.97
CA HIS A 125 -11.39 -12.81 5.84
C HIS A 125 -11.77 -13.90 4.82
N LEU A 126 -10.84 -14.76 4.45
CA LEU A 126 -10.99 -15.81 3.44
C LEU A 126 -12.08 -16.86 3.78
N ALA A 127 -12.70 -17.42 2.75
CA ALA A 127 -13.77 -18.43 2.88
C ALA A 127 -13.27 -19.88 2.81
N ASP A 128 -12.28 -20.13 1.96
CA ASP A 128 -11.73 -21.45 1.60
C ASP A 128 -10.33 -21.20 1.00
N ILE A 129 -9.34 -22.06 1.28
CA ILE A 129 -7.92 -21.83 0.94
C ILE A 129 -7.37 -23.03 0.15
N PHE A 130 -6.78 -22.76 -1.01
CA PHE A 130 -6.37 -23.79 -1.98
C PHE A 130 -4.86 -24.09 -1.99
N VAL A 131 -4.09 -23.37 -1.18
CA VAL A 131 -2.62 -23.44 -1.12
C VAL A 131 -2.12 -23.81 0.26
N GLN A 132 -0.89 -24.29 0.32
CA GLN A 132 -0.20 -24.69 1.54
C GLN A 132 1.18 -24.01 1.64
N VAL A 133 1.70 -23.92 2.86
CA VAL A 133 3.02 -23.35 3.14
C VAL A 133 4.10 -24.03 2.29
N GLY A 134 4.98 -23.23 1.69
CA GLY A 134 6.02 -23.66 0.75
C GLY A 134 5.57 -23.76 -0.72
N ASN A 135 4.30 -23.48 -1.05
CA ASN A 135 3.91 -23.26 -2.46
C ASN A 135 4.54 -21.96 -2.97
N TYR A 136 5.17 -22.00 -4.14
CA TYR A 136 5.52 -20.80 -4.91
C TYR A 136 4.36 -20.46 -5.86
N VAL A 137 3.88 -19.22 -5.79
CA VAL A 137 2.65 -18.74 -6.45
C VAL A 137 2.92 -17.47 -7.24
N ASN A 138 2.00 -17.12 -8.14
CA ASN A 138 2.08 -15.92 -8.98
C ASN A 138 0.70 -15.29 -9.19
N THR A 139 0.65 -14.17 -9.90
CA THR A 139 -0.55 -13.33 -10.12
C THR A 139 -1.70 -13.99 -10.90
N VAL A 140 -1.53 -15.20 -11.42
CA VAL A 140 -2.61 -16.02 -12.02
C VAL A 140 -2.91 -17.30 -11.22
N THR A 141 -2.24 -17.49 -10.08
CA THR A 141 -2.47 -18.63 -9.18
C THR A 141 -3.62 -18.29 -8.23
N THR A 142 -4.74 -18.99 -8.34
CA THR A 142 -5.83 -18.85 -7.37
C THR A 142 -5.38 -19.39 -6.01
N ILE A 143 -5.36 -18.54 -4.97
CA ILE A 143 -4.94 -18.95 -3.62
C ILE A 143 -6.09 -19.29 -2.68
N ALA A 144 -7.24 -18.64 -2.85
CA ALA A 144 -8.38 -18.75 -1.93
C ALA A 144 -9.70 -18.25 -2.58
N TYR A 145 -10.80 -18.41 -1.85
CA TYR A 145 -12.01 -17.60 -2.00
C TYR A 145 -12.05 -16.46 -0.96
N SER A 146 -12.55 -15.29 -1.35
CA SER A 146 -12.91 -14.22 -0.41
C SER A 146 -14.13 -14.63 0.42
N GLY A 147 -14.20 -14.16 1.66
CA GLY A 147 -15.22 -14.60 2.60
C GLY A 147 -15.73 -13.49 3.50
N ASN A 148 -15.99 -13.86 4.75
CA ASN A 148 -16.60 -13.01 5.78
C ASN A 148 -16.27 -13.49 7.22
N GLU A 149 -15.17 -14.24 7.38
CA GLU A 149 -14.77 -14.90 8.64
C GLU A 149 -15.86 -15.79 9.29
N GLY A 150 -16.65 -16.50 8.47
CA GLY A 150 -17.78 -17.29 8.96
C GLY A 150 -19.00 -16.44 9.38
N GLY A 151 -19.05 -15.18 8.99
CA GLY A 151 -20.17 -14.26 9.22
C GLY A 151 -19.94 -13.20 10.29
N LYS A 152 -18.71 -12.98 10.75
CA LYS A 152 -18.37 -11.92 11.72
C LYS A 152 -18.40 -10.52 11.08
N VAL A 153 -18.06 -10.43 9.79
CA VAL A 153 -17.98 -9.19 9.01
C VAL A 153 -18.86 -9.25 7.75
N GLY A 154 -18.99 -8.13 7.03
CA GLY A 154 -19.54 -8.14 5.67
C GLY A 154 -18.61 -8.89 4.70
N ALA A 155 -19.12 -9.39 3.58
CA ALA A 155 -18.27 -10.08 2.61
C ALA A 155 -17.35 -9.11 1.85
N HIS A 156 -16.04 -9.32 1.98
CA HIS A 156 -14.99 -8.54 1.32
C HIS A 156 -13.66 -9.30 1.31
N LEU A 157 -12.69 -8.79 0.54
CA LEU A 157 -11.29 -9.18 0.68
C LEU A 157 -10.55 -8.09 1.43
N HIS A 158 -9.94 -8.45 2.55
CA HIS A 158 -8.93 -7.63 3.19
C HIS A 158 -7.54 -8.14 2.78
N PHE A 159 -6.61 -7.25 2.49
CA PHE A 159 -5.21 -7.61 2.23
C PHE A 159 -4.28 -6.41 2.50
N GLY A 160 -2.97 -6.66 2.61
CA GLY A 160 -1.98 -5.59 2.70
C GLY A 160 -0.54 -6.06 2.78
N VAL A 161 0.39 -5.16 2.46
CA VAL A 161 1.83 -5.44 2.49
C VAL A 161 2.30 -5.51 3.94
N MET A 162 3.24 -6.40 4.23
CA MET A 162 3.77 -6.67 5.57
C MET A 162 5.30 -6.77 5.56
N LYS A 163 5.92 -6.61 6.73
CA LYS A 163 7.32 -6.87 7.04
C LYS A 163 7.43 -7.70 8.30
N GLN A 164 8.54 -8.40 8.45
CA GLN A 164 8.98 -9.05 9.67
C GLN A 164 10.07 -8.20 10.35
N ASP A 165 10.12 -8.13 11.68
CA ASP A 165 11.22 -7.44 12.37
C ASP A 165 12.46 -8.31 12.67
N SER A 166 13.45 -7.67 13.28
CA SER A 166 14.70 -8.28 13.74
C SER A 166 14.56 -9.31 14.87
N ALA A 167 13.38 -9.47 15.50
CA ALA A 167 13.13 -10.51 16.49
C ALA A 167 12.88 -11.90 15.85
N ASN A 168 12.70 -11.94 14.52
CA ASN A 168 12.71 -13.16 13.71
C ASN A 168 11.67 -14.21 14.17
N THR A 169 10.45 -13.72 14.43
CA THR A 169 9.27 -14.44 14.94
C THR A 169 8.71 -15.57 14.07
N GLY A 170 9.24 -15.76 12.85
CA GLY A 170 8.78 -16.74 11.87
C GLY A 170 7.50 -16.34 11.10
N ARG A 171 6.88 -15.19 11.40
CA ARG A 171 5.69 -14.67 10.72
C ARG A 171 5.84 -13.16 10.52
N PRO A 172 5.39 -12.55 9.41
CA PRO A 172 5.32 -11.11 9.31
C PRO A 172 4.38 -10.51 10.39
N ASP A 173 4.88 -9.52 11.11
CA ASP A 173 4.25 -8.89 12.27
C ASP A 173 3.94 -7.38 12.09
N TYR A 174 4.36 -6.77 10.97
CA TYR A 174 4.22 -5.33 10.74
C TYR A 174 3.64 -4.97 9.36
N TRP A 175 2.37 -4.54 9.35
CA TRP A 175 1.60 -3.93 8.23
C TRP A 175 2.27 -2.73 7.52
N VAL A 176 3.10 -2.98 6.53
CA VAL A 176 3.74 -1.93 5.71
C VAL A 176 2.68 -1.03 5.08
N ARG A 177 2.68 0.23 5.49
CA ARG A 177 1.86 1.31 4.95
C ARG A 177 2.09 1.45 3.44
N ASN A 178 1.20 0.89 2.62
CA ASN A 178 0.87 1.52 1.35
C ASN A 178 0.31 2.93 1.64
N GLU A 179 0.55 3.89 0.77
CA GLU A 179 0.25 5.32 1.01
C GLU A 179 -0.96 5.81 0.19
N PRO A 180 -2.20 5.28 0.39
CA PRO A 180 -3.36 5.84 -0.29
C PRO A 180 -3.66 7.22 0.30
N PHE A 181 -3.33 8.27 -0.46
CA PHE A 181 -3.81 9.61 -0.15
C PHE A 181 -5.35 9.59 -0.05
N TYR A 182 -5.88 10.31 0.94
CA TYR A 182 -7.30 10.23 1.28
C TYR A 182 -8.15 10.87 0.17
N ARG A 183 -9.03 10.04 -0.41
CA ARG A 183 -10.05 10.43 -1.39
C ARG A 183 -11.34 9.70 -1.04
N THR A 184 -12.48 10.37 -1.17
CA THR A 184 -13.82 9.87 -0.84
C THR A 184 -14.47 9.09 -1.98
N TYR A 185 -14.96 7.90 -1.65
CA TYR A 185 -16.00 7.05 -2.29
C TYR A 185 -16.47 7.36 -3.74
N PRO A 186 -16.53 6.37 -4.66
CA PRO A 186 -15.87 5.06 -4.71
C PRO A 186 -14.81 4.99 -5.83
N PHE A 187 -14.07 3.87 -5.94
CA PHE A 187 -13.00 3.72 -6.94
C PHE A 187 -12.65 2.26 -7.22
N GLU A 188 -12.68 1.91 -8.51
CA GLU A 188 -12.02 0.73 -9.10
C GLU A 188 -10.56 0.59 -8.61
N TRP A 189 -10.14 -0.65 -8.39
CA TRP A 189 -8.76 -1.01 -8.04
C TRP A 189 -7.67 -0.41 -8.97
N ASN A 190 -7.81 -0.59 -10.29
CA ASN A 190 -6.87 -0.12 -11.33
C ASN A 190 -5.38 -0.43 -11.01
N ASN A 191 -5.11 -1.65 -10.56
CA ASN A 191 -3.79 -2.15 -10.17
C ASN A 191 -3.08 -1.22 -9.17
N GLY A 192 -3.82 -0.78 -8.14
CA GLY A 192 -3.37 0.19 -7.12
C GLY A 192 -3.22 1.64 -7.59
N LYS A 193 -3.35 1.95 -8.89
CA LYS A 193 -3.08 3.30 -9.44
C LYS A 193 -4.12 4.35 -9.05
N LYS A 194 -5.32 3.92 -8.65
CA LYS A 194 -6.36 4.76 -8.01
C LYS A 194 -6.23 4.84 -6.49
N LEU A 195 -5.25 4.15 -5.91
CA LEU A 195 -4.82 4.24 -4.51
C LEU A 195 -3.55 5.08 -4.35
N ASP A 196 -3.33 6.05 -5.24
CA ASP A 196 -2.48 7.21 -4.96
C ASP A 196 -1.03 6.84 -4.53
N PHE A 197 -0.53 5.78 -5.18
CA PHE A 197 0.55 4.90 -4.72
C PHE A 197 1.91 5.20 -5.37
N ILE A 198 3.00 5.08 -4.60
CA ILE A 198 4.37 4.97 -5.15
C ILE A 198 4.68 3.49 -5.39
N SER A 199 4.97 3.10 -6.62
CA SER A 199 5.33 1.73 -6.99
C SER A 199 6.75 1.64 -7.56
N TYR A 200 7.28 0.42 -7.55
CA TYR A 200 8.40 -0.05 -8.36
C TYR A 200 9.64 0.88 -8.42
N SER A 201 10.61 0.62 -7.55
CA SER A 201 11.89 1.35 -7.52
C SER A 201 13.01 0.56 -8.19
N THR A 202 13.76 1.21 -9.09
CA THR A 202 14.87 0.60 -9.86
C THR A 202 16.17 1.40 -9.79
N TRP A 203 17.29 0.70 -10.00
CA TRP A 203 18.64 1.28 -10.10
C TRP A 203 19.15 1.20 -11.54
N ASP A 204 18.57 2.03 -12.40
CA ASP A 204 18.76 1.98 -13.85
C ASP A 204 20.20 2.33 -14.27
N GLY A 205 20.76 1.53 -15.17
CA GLY A 205 22.08 1.73 -15.75
C GLY A 205 23.21 1.85 -14.71
N GLY A 206 23.01 1.27 -13.52
CA GLY A 206 23.99 1.29 -12.42
C GLY A 206 24.21 2.66 -11.78
N LYS A 207 23.36 3.67 -12.06
CA LYS A 207 23.62 5.07 -11.64
C LYS A 207 22.38 5.93 -11.36
N THR A 208 21.20 5.47 -11.76
CA THR A 208 19.96 6.27 -11.74
C THR A 208 18.95 5.61 -10.82
N ALA A 209 18.58 6.31 -9.74
CA ALA A 209 17.40 5.96 -8.96
C ALA A 209 16.15 6.32 -9.77
N ALA A 210 15.31 5.34 -10.11
CA ALA A 210 14.05 5.56 -10.82
C ALA A 210 12.89 4.89 -10.07
N PHE A 211 11.68 5.44 -10.23
CA PHE A 211 10.48 4.97 -9.55
C PHE A 211 9.21 5.38 -10.31
N TYR A 212 8.07 4.78 -9.97
CA TYR A 212 6.77 5.15 -10.49
C TYR A 212 5.91 5.73 -9.36
N ALA A 213 5.13 6.78 -9.65
CA ALA A 213 4.28 7.40 -8.64
C ALA A 213 2.96 7.85 -9.25
N TYR A 214 1.86 7.25 -8.80
CA TYR A 214 0.52 7.56 -9.25
C TYR A 214 -0.14 8.53 -8.27
N ALA A 215 -0.65 9.65 -8.77
CA ALA A 215 -1.60 10.46 -8.00
C ALA A 215 -2.76 10.90 -8.90
N TYR A 216 -3.98 10.70 -8.41
CA TYR A 216 -5.22 11.11 -9.04
C TYR A 216 -5.92 12.19 -8.21
N ASP A 217 -6.38 13.26 -8.85
CA ASP A 217 -7.23 14.26 -8.22
C ASP A 217 -8.55 14.41 -8.99
N ASP A 218 -9.67 14.48 -8.28
CA ASP A 218 -11.01 14.68 -8.84
C ASP A 218 -11.12 15.91 -9.75
N THR A 219 -10.28 16.93 -9.52
CA THR A 219 -10.27 18.19 -10.28
C THR A 219 -9.25 18.19 -11.42
N TYR A 220 -8.14 17.46 -11.27
CA TYR A 220 -6.98 17.54 -12.18
C TYR A 220 -6.67 16.23 -12.95
N GLY A 221 -7.38 15.14 -12.66
CA GLY A 221 -7.21 13.84 -13.31
C GLY A 221 -5.98 13.07 -12.82
N TYR A 222 -5.47 12.18 -13.67
CA TYR A 222 -4.21 11.48 -13.43
C TYR A 222 -3.02 12.41 -13.71
N GLY A 223 -2.10 12.55 -12.75
CA GLY A 223 -0.94 13.42 -12.86
C GLY A 223 -0.83 14.48 -11.76
N ALA A 224 -1.45 14.26 -10.60
CA ALA A 224 -1.46 15.18 -9.46
C ALA A 224 -0.12 15.23 -8.67
N ILE A 225 1.01 15.19 -9.37
CA ILE A 225 2.38 15.32 -8.84
C ILE A 225 3.09 16.37 -9.70
N ASP A 226 3.22 17.57 -9.17
CA ASP A 226 3.78 18.70 -9.92
C ASP A 226 5.31 18.60 -10.08
N ASN A 227 5.87 19.36 -11.02
CA ASN A 227 7.30 19.36 -11.27
C ASN A 227 8.06 19.93 -10.05
N GLY A 228 8.76 19.06 -9.32
CA GLY A 228 9.41 19.39 -8.05
C GLY A 228 8.91 18.56 -6.87
N ASP A 229 7.68 18.02 -6.94
CA ASP A 229 7.06 17.26 -5.85
C ASP A 229 7.64 15.84 -5.70
N ALA A 230 8.17 15.26 -6.78
CA ALA A 230 8.90 14.00 -6.77
C ALA A 230 10.40 14.23 -6.52
N VAL A 231 10.96 13.61 -5.47
CA VAL A 231 12.38 13.73 -5.10
C VAL A 231 12.99 12.37 -4.71
N VAL A 232 14.28 12.21 -4.95
CA VAL A 232 15.12 11.14 -4.40
C VAL A 232 15.94 11.72 -3.25
N PHE A 233 15.82 11.14 -2.07
CA PHE A 233 16.78 11.35 -0.98
C PHE A 233 17.89 10.31 -1.10
N HIS A 234 19.14 10.75 -1.03
CA HIS A 234 20.31 9.89 -1.25
C HIS A 234 21.47 10.28 -0.33
N ARG A 235 22.29 9.29 0.03
CA ARG A 235 23.54 9.48 0.79
C ARG A 235 24.54 8.39 0.45
N LYS A 236 25.81 8.58 0.82
CA LYS A 236 26.79 7.48 0.78
C LYS A 236 26.45 6.49 1.89
N SER A 237 26.46 5.18 1.61
CA SER A 237 26.17 4.18 2.64
C SER A 237 27.11 4.30 3.84
N GLY A 238 26.56 4.10 5.04
CA GLY A 238 27.25 4.34 6.31
C GLY A 238 27.45 5.81 6.70
N THR A 239 26.76 6.76 6.04
CA THR A 239 26.66 8.16 6.49
C THR A 239 25.25 8.47 6.98
N ASN A 240 25.08 9.49 7.83
CA ASN A 240 23.77 9.75 8.46
C ASN A 240 22.86 10.66 7.64
N ALA A 241 23.38 11.82 7.21
CA ALA A 241 22.59 12.88 6.59
C ALA A 241 22.17 12.57 5.15
N TRP A 242 20.90 12.87 4.84
CA TRP A 242 20.29 12.69 3.53
C TRP A 242 20.40 13.97 2.71
N ALA A 243 21.06 13.89 1.55
CA ALA A 243 20.93 14.90 0.51
C ALA A 243 19.64 14.65 -0.31
N MET A 244 19.10 15.70 -0.94
CA MET A 244 17.89 15.62 -1.75
C MET A 244 18.18 16.03 -3.19
N LYS A 245 17.67 15.26 -4.16
CA LYS A 245 17.67 15.60 -5.58
C LYS A 245 16.26 15.48 -6.16
N THR A 246 15.79 16.55 -6.81
CA THR A 246 14.53 16.53 -7.56
C THR A 246 14.57 15.49 -8.68
N ALA A 247 13.54 14.67 -8.77
CA ALA A 247 13.40 13.67 -9.82
C ALA A 247 12.83 14.32 -11.09
N THR A 248 13.35 13.92 -12.24
CA THR A 248 12.85 14.32 -13.56
C THR A 248 11.73 13.38 -13.99
N SER A 249 10.62 13.93 -14.50
CA SER A 249 9.56 13.14 -15.11
C SER A 249 10.02 12.54 -16.44
N GLY A 250 9.75 11.25 -16.67
CA GLY A 250 10.14 10.52 -17.87
C GLY A 250 9.24 10.70 -19.09
N GLY A 251 8.24 11.59 -19.03
CA GLY A 251 7.34 11.85 -20.16
C GLY A 251 6.41 10.68 -20.51
N GLY A 252 6.34 9.64 -19.68
CA GLY A 252 5.50 8.46 -19.90
C GLY A 252 5.06 7.83 -18.57
N VAL A 253 3.76 7.52 -18.49
CA VAL A 253 3.06 6.73 -17.46
C VAL A 253 3.66 6.87 -16.04
N TYR A 254 3.77 8.12 -15.58
CA TYR A 254 4.09 8.50 -14.20
C TYR A 254 5.44 7.94 -13.65
N ARG A 255 6.43 7.73 -14.53
CA ARG A 255 7.81 7.40 -14.13
C ARG A 255 8.63 8.66 -13.82
N TYR A 256 9.37 8.63 -12.71
CA TYR A 256 10.27 9.68 -12.24
C TYR A 256 11.67 9.10 -12.00
N TYR A 257 12.74 9.90 -12.15
CA TYR A 257 14.11 9.42 -11.92
C TYR A 257 15.12 10.52 -11.58
N ALA A 258 16.21 10.15 -10.90
CA ALA A 258 17.37 10.99 -10.63
C ALA A 258 18.68 10.24 -10.94
N ASP A 259 19.41 10.68 -11.97
CA ASP A 259 20.78 10.20 -12.25
C ASP A 259 21.73 10.74 -11.17
N LEU A 260 22.43 9.86 -10.44
CA LEU A 260 23.33 10.20 -9.34
C LEU A 260 24.83 10.11 -9.74
N SER A 261 25.15 9.87 -11.01
CA SER A 261 26.53 9.67 -11.50
C SER A 261 27.44 10.89 -11.33
N THR A 262 26.88 12.10 -11.32
CA THR A 262 27.61 13.36 -11.05
C THR A 262 27.83 13.64 -9.56
N ILE A 263 27.23 12.82 -8.68
CA ILE A 263 27.31 12.97 -7.21
C ILE A 263 28.21 11.88 -6.63
N TYR A 264 28.17 10.65 -7.16
CA TYR A 264 28.90 9.51 -6.63
C TYR A 264 29.90 8.91 -7.65
N PRO A 265 31.17 8.69 -7.25
CA PRO A 265 32.14 7.91 -8.03
C PRO A 265 31.73 6.44 -8.20
N VAL A 266 32.36 5.75 -9.15
CA VAL A 266 32.18 4.31 -9.35
C VAL A 266 32.58 3.51 -8.11
N GLY A 267 31.91 2.38 -7.85
CA GLY A 267 32.12 1.56 -6.65
C GLY A 267 31.57 2.14 -5.36
N THR A 268 30.94 3.32 -5.38
CA THR A 268 30.26 3.89 -4.21
C THR A 268 28.97 3.12 -3.92
N GLN A 269 28.82 2.59 -2.71
CA GLN A 269 27.51 2.18 -2.21
C GLN A 269 26.70 3.41 -1.81
N VAL A 270 25.47 3.50 -2.34
CA VAL A 270 24.54 4.62 -2.18
C VAL A 270 23.28 4.09 -1.51
N ASP A 271 22.93 4.68 -0.37
CA ASP A 271 21.61 4.50 0.24
C ASP A 271 20.66 5.52 -0.42
N TRP A 272 19.45 5.11 -0.77
CA TRP A 272 18.44 6.02 -1.32
C TRP A 272 17.00 5.61 -0.98
N MET A 273 16.13 6.62 -0.93
CA MET A 273 14.68 6.49 -0.81
C MET A 273 14.02 7.55 -1.70
N VAL A 274 12.73 7.45 -1.95
CA VAL A 274 11.97 8.44 -2.72
C VAL A 274 10.90 9.09 -1.84
N ARG A 275 10.60 10.37 -2.10
CA ARG A 275 9.45 11.07 -1.53
C ARG A 275 8.66 11.70 -2.67
N VAL A 276 7.35 11.57 -2.61
CA VAL A 276 6.39 12.20 -3.52
C VAL A 276 5.50 13.13 -2.72
N VAL A 277 5.16 14.27 -3.30
CA VAL A 277 4.29 15.29 -2.71
C VAL A 277 3.10 15.51 -3.65
N ARG A 278 1.98 15.98 -3.09
CA ARG A 278 0.82 16.48 -3.83
C ARG A 278 0.56 17.93 -3.42
N SER A 279 1.40 18.84 -3.91
CA SER A 279 1.32 20.26 -3.54
C SER A 279 -0.05 20.86 -3.87
N ASN A 280 -0.70 20.38 -4.94
CA ASN A 280 -2.05 20.76 -5.36
C ASN A 280 -3.19 20.44 -4.36
N ILE A 281 -3.01 19.55 -3.39
CA ILE A 281 -4.01 19.27 -2.33
C ILE A 281 -3.64 19.83 -0.95
N LYS A 282 -2.42 20.35 -0.77
CA LYS A 282 -1.84 20.77 0.53
C LYS A 282 -2.75 21.67 1.38
N ASN A 283 -3.56 22.51 0.74
CA ASN A 283 -4.43 23.49 1.40
C ASN A 283 -5.93 23.12 1.33
N LYS A 284 -6.30 21.92 0.87
CA LYS A 284 -7.70 21.46 0.84
C LYS A 284 -8.17 21.11 2.27
N PRO A 285 -9.39 21.50 2.71
CA PRO A 285 -9.88 21.20 4.05
C PRO A 285 -9.83 19.70 4.38
N GLY A 286 -9.32 19.35 5.57
CA GLY A 286 -9.14 17.96 6.01
C GLY A 286 -7.86 17.27 5.52
N VAL A 287 -7.10 17.88 4.59
CA VAL A 287 -5.84 17.31 4.10
C VAL A 287 -4.69 17.70 5.03
N ASN A 288 -4.45 16.88 6.06
CA ASN A 288 -3.30 17.04 6.96
C ASN A 288 -2.02 16.41 6.39
N TYR A 289 -2.15 15.45 5.47
CA TYR A 289 -1.03 14.70 4.87
C TYR A 289 -1.15 14.71 3.35
N TYR A 290 -0.10 15.17 2.69
CA TYR A 290 -0.01 15.37 1.23
C TYR A 290 1.37 14.97 0.68
N TRP A 291 2.13 14.18 1.43
CA TRP A 291 3.39 13.58 0.98
C TRP A 291 3.48 12.12 1.42
N ALA A 292 4.23 11.33 0.66
CA ALA A 292 4.45 9.91 0.86
C ALA A 292 5.93 9.57 0.65
N PHE A 293 6.42 8.52 1.30
CA PHE A 293 7.78 7.99 1.14
C PHE A 293 7.78 6.53 0.67
N HIS A 294 8.79 6.14 -0.08
CA HIS A 294 9.02 4.74 -0.45
C HIS A 294 10.55 4.43 -0.42
N ASN A 295 11.01 3.42 0.33
CA ASN A 295 10.20 2.56 1.20
C ASN A 295 9.55 3.32 2.39
N PRO A 296 8.28 2.99 2.71
CA PRO A 296 7.48 3.77 3.64
C PRO A 296 7.99 3.63 5.08
N LYS A 297 8.00 4.75 5.81
CA LYS A 297 8.53 4.84 7.18
C LYS A 297 7.53 4.38 8.23
N PHE A 298 8.04 4.08 9.42
CA PHE A 298 7.21 3.85 10.58
C PHE A 298 6.50 5.10 11.09
N ALA A 299 5.19 5.14 10.81
CA ALA A 299 4.20 6.17 11.10
C ALA A 299 4.56 7.58 10.57
N GLN A 300 3.69 8.13 9.70
CA GLN A 300 3.68 9.53 9.25
C GLN A 300 5.10 10.16 9.09
N PRO A 301 5.92 9.71 8.12
CA PRO A 301 7.28 10.20 7.95
C PRO A 301 7.39 11.72 7.95
N ASP A 302 8.25 12.27 8.81
CA ASP A 302 8.65 13.68 8.78
C ASP A 302 9.05 14.10 7.36
N PHE A 303 8.54 15.25 6.92
CA PHE A 303 8.67 15.71 5.53
C PHE A 303 10.14 15.80 5.05
N ASP A 304 11.06 16.12 5.96
CA ASP A 304 12.51 16.01 5.76
C ASP A 304 13.06 14.86 6.62
N PRO A 305 13.74 13.85 6.03
CA PRO A 305 14.28 12.71 6.77
C PRO A 305 15.47 13.05 7.67
N ASN A 306 16.00 14.28 7.63
CA ASN A 306 17.02 14.76 8.58
C ASN A 306 16.43 15.37 9.86
N SER A 307 15.15 15.76 9.86
CA SER A 307 14.50 16.49 10.97
C SER A 307 14.01 15.59 12.13
N THR A 308 14.45 14.33 12.19
CA THR A 308 13.82 13.29 13.01
C THR A 308 14.81 12.21 13.45
N SER A 309 14.60 11.66 14.65
CA SER A 309 15.43 10.57 15.21
C SER A 309 15.00 9.18 14.73
N ASN A 310 13.75 9.04 14.28
CA ASN A 310 13.23 7.78 13.75
C ASN A 310 13.82 7.55 12.35
N GLN A 311 14.53 6.43 12.19
CA GLN A 311 15.16 6.06 10.92
C GLN A 311 14.10 5.80 9.83
N PHE A 312 14.55 5.90 8.58
CA PHE A 312 13.77 5.53 7.40
C PHE A 312 14.35 4.24 6.82
N ASP A 313 13.50 3.45 6.18
CA ASP A 313 13.96 2.37 5.31
C ASP A 313 14.47 2.95 3.98
N TYR A 314 15.40 2.25 3.34
CA TYR A 314 16.03 2.68 2.10
C TYR A 314 16.50 1.48 1.28
N PHE A 315 16.67 1.72 -0.02
CA PHE A 315 17.36 0.85 -0.95
C PHE A 315 18.88 1.10 -0.85
N THR A 316 19.69 0.07 -1.07
CA THR A 316 21.16 0.21 -1.17
C THR A 316 21.63 -0.38 -2.49
N ASN A 317 22.33 0.43 -3.30
CA ASN A 317 22.91 -0.01 -4.58
C ASN A 317 24.35 0.48 -4.76
N THR A 318 25.14 -0.24 -5.56
CA THR A 318 26.50 0.18 -5.93
C THR A 318 26.47 0.94 -7.26
N ARG A 319 27.18 2.08 -7.32
CA ARG A 319 27.35 2.89 -8.52
C ARG A 319 28.31 2.18 -9.50
N GLN A 320 27.86 1.96 -10.73
CA GLN A 320 28.63 1.33 -11.84
C GLN A 320 29.13 2.36 -12.87
#